data_AF-A0A380G816-F1
#
_entry.id   AF-A0A380G816-F1
#
_cell.length_a   1.000
_cell.length_b   1.000
_cell.length_c   1.000
_cell.angle_alpha   90.00
_cell.angle_beta   90.00
_cell.angle_gamma   90.00
#
_symmetry.space_group_name_H-M   'P 1'
#
loop_
_entity.id
_entity.type
_entity.pdbx_description
1 polymer ?
#
loop_
_entity_poly.entity_id
_entity_poly.type
_entity_poly.pdbx_seq_one_letter_code
_entity_poly.pdbx_strand_id
1 'polypeptide(L)'
;MKLKRINKTLIYRVAKITEWQLLTDFNPFYVSEKIDDINEYIESMYHLNTSVVHYDSTHGISPASYPIDKLAEHIIEQKEALKRYKRKTSPMIAMFNKVIATYSLEDRKQIIKYMRTGSKYKACGAIQRLQEDLYPIYYKWRVACQNRRKLKRLEDRRTRASKIKQYSH
;
A
#
# COMPACT_ATOMS: atom_id res chain seq x y z
N MET A 1 -26.01 -29.95 -16.65
CA MET A 1 -25.21 -30.07 -15.40
C MET A 1 -26.13 -29.80 -14.22
N LYS A 2 -26.39 -30.77 -13.32
CA LYS A 2 -27.29 -30.60 -12.17
C LYS A 2 -26.48 -30.27 -10.91
N LEU A 3 -26.66 -29.08 -10.35
CA LEU A 3 -26.02 -28.65 -9.10
C LEU A 3 -26.73 -29.32 -7.91
N LYS A 4 -25.99 -30.09 -7.10
CA LYS A 4 -26.49 -30.66 -5.85
C LYS A 4 -26.45 -29.58 -4.76
N ARG A 5 -27.59 -29.29 -4.11
CA ARG A 5 -27.63 -28.44 -2.92
C ARG A 5 -26.94 -29.16 -1.75
N ILE A 6 -25.91 -28.53 -1.21
CA ILE A 6 -25.22 -28.99 0.00
C ILE A 6 -25.77 -28.17 1.18
N ASN A 7 -26.41 -28.85 2.15
CA ASN A 7 -26.85 -28.25 3.42
C ASN A 7 -25.66 -28.15 4.39
N LYS A 8 -24.70 -27.26 4.10
CA LYS A 8 -23.65 -26.90 5.06
C LYS A 8 -23.92 -25.51 5.58
N THR A 9 -24.03 -25.38 6.91
CA THR A 9 -24.13 -24.10 7.60
C THR A 9 -22.78 -23.39 7.49
N LEU A 10 -22.72 -22.28 6.74
CA LEU A 10 -21.52 -21.46 6.64
C LEU A 10 -21.39 -20.63 7.92
N ILE A 11 -20.44 -20.98 8.77
CA ILE A 11 -20.11 -20.20 9.96
C ILE A 11 -19.16 -19.08 9.52
N TYR A 12 -19.68 -17.86 9.42
CA TYR A 12 -18.87 -16.68 9.19
C TYR A 12 -18.20 -16.29 10.51
N ARG A 13 -16.87 -16.44 10.61
CA ARG A 13 -16.11 -15.87 11.72
C ARG A 13 -16.19 -14.35 11.64
N VAL A 14 -16.27 -13.69 12.80
CA VAL A 14 -16.16 -12.23 12.91
C VAL A 14 -14.88 -11.82 12.20
N ALA A 15 -15.06 -11.04 11.14
CA ALA A 15 -13.95 -10.67 10.29
C ALA A 15 -13.18 -9.53 10.97
N LYS A 16 -11.88 -9.75 11.15
CA LYS A 16 -10.96 -8.81 11.77
C LYS A 16 -9.82 -8.50 10.81
N ILE A 17 -9.18 -7.36 11.00
CA ILE A 17 -7.98 -7.03 10.25
C ILE A 17 -6.84 -7.96 10.66
N THR A 18 -6.07 -8.42 9.67
CA THR A 18 -4.90 -9.26 9.94
C THR A 18 -3.81 -8.45 10.61
N GLU A 19 -3.05 -9.08 11.51
CA GLU A 19 -1.96 -8.42 12.22
C GLU A 19 -0.92 -7.82 11.27
N TRP A 20 -0.57 -8.57 10.22
CA TRP A 20 0.30 -8.08 9.16
C TRP A 20 -0.23 -6.79 8.53
N GLN A 21 -1.50 -6.76 8.13
CA GLN A 21 -2.09 -5.59 7.50
C GLN A 21 -2.15 -4.40 8.45
N LEU A 22 -2.41 -4.63 9.75
CA LEU A 22 -2.38 -3.60 10.78
C LEU A 22 -0.98 -2.96 10.89
N LEU A 23 0.07 -3.79 10.88
CA LEU A 23 1.45 -3.35 11.06
C LEU A 23 2.08 -2.74 9.80
N THR A 24 1.60 -3.08 8.60
CA THR A 24 2.17 -2.57 7.34
C THR A 24 1.38 -1.41 6.75
N ASP A 25 0.05 -1.54 6.63
CA ASP A 25 -0.77 -0.58 5.89
C ASP A 25 -1.32 0.54 6.80
N PHE A 26 -1.60 0.24 8.07
CA PHE A 26 -2.18 1.20 9.03
C PHE A 26 -1.16 1.86 9.96
N ASN A 27 0.02 1.26 10.11
CA ASN A 27 1.05 1.75 11.02
C ASN A 27 1.73 3.01 10.45
N PRO A 28 1.60 4.18 11.12
CA PRO A 28 2.21 5.41 10.62
C PRO A 28 3.74 5.36 10.64
N PHE A 29 4.35 4.66 11.60
CA PHE A 29 5.82 4.58 11.73
C PHE A 29 6.44 3.74 10.60
N TYR A 30 5.84 2.59 10.31
CA TYR A 30 6.29 1.75 9.19
C TYR A 30 6.11 2.45 7.85
N VAL A 31 5.01 3.20 7.68
CA VAL A 31 4.76 3.94 6.44
C VAL A 31 5.75 5.08 6.28
N SER A 32 6.10 5.82 7.34
CA SER A 32 7.10 6.88 7.26
C SER A 32 8.49 6.33 6.95
N GLU A 33 8.93 5.30 7.69
CA GLU A 33 10.22 4.63 7.46
C GLU A 33 10.33 4.17 6.00
N LYS A 34 9.30 3.49 5.50
CA LYS A 34 9.28 3.04 4.10
C LYS A 34 9.26 4.19 3.08
N ILE A 35 8.70 5.35 3.43
CA ILE A 35 8.76 6.53 2.55
C ILE A 35 10.20 7.06 2.51
N ASP A 36 10.87 7.09 3.65
CA ASP A 36 12.23 7.57 3.79
C ASP A 36 13.21 6.64 3.06
N ASP A 37 13.09 5.33 3.22
CA ASP A 37 13.88 4.32 2.48
C ASP A 37 13.77 4.51 0.96
N ILE A 38 12.57 4.77 0.45
CA ILE A 38 12.34 4.98 -0.99
C ILE A 38 12.96 6.31 -1.44
N ASN A 39 12.88 7.36 -0.62
CA ASN A 39 13.52 8.64 -0.93
C ASN A 39 15.05 8.50 -0.95
N GLU A 40 15.63 7.82 0.04
CA GLU A 40 17.06 7.55 0.10
C GLU A 40 17.52 6.72 -1.10
N TYR A 41 16.74 5.70 -1.48
CA TYR A 41 17.00 4.93 -2.70
C TYR A 41 16.98 5.81 -3.96
N ILE A 42 15.97 6.68 -4.11
CA ILE A 42 15.91 7.65 -5.22
C ILE A 42 17.12 8.60 -5.19
N GLU A 43 17.55 9.04 -4.02
CA GLU A 43 18.71 9.93 -3.88
C GLU A 43 19.99 9.22 -4.31
N SER A 44 20.18 7.96 -3.87
CA SER A 44 21.32 7.13 -4.26
C SER A 44 21.44 6.95 -5.77
N MET A 45 20.30 6.93 -6.50
CA MET A 45 20.30 6.80 -7.95
C MET A 45 20.96 7.98 -8.66
N TYR A 46 20.85 9.21 -8.15
CA TYR A 46 21.51 10.36 -8.79
C TYR A 46 23.03 10.23 -8.78
N HIS A 47 23.59 9.48 -7.83
CA HIS A 47 25.02 9.20 -7.78
C HIS A 47 25.48 8.13 -8.78
N LEU A 48 24.57 7.31 -9.34
CA LEU A 48 24.90 6.27 -10.33
C LEU A 48 25.32 6.82 -11.71
N ASN A 49 25.07 8.11 -11.97
CA ASN A 49 25.58 8.80 -13.16
C ASN A 49 27.04 9.26 -12.99
N THR A 50 27.61 9.17 -11.78
CA THR A 50 29.04 9.46 -11.63
C THR A 50 29.83 8.34 -12.29
N SER A 51 30.65 8.70 -13.29
CA SER A 51 31.50 7.75 -14.00
C SER A 51 32.59 7.23 -13.06
N VAL A 52 32.31 6.16 -12.32
CA VAL A 52 33.30 5.47 -11.50
C VAL A 52 34.01 4.44 -12.36
N VAL A 53 35.33 4.43 -12.26
CA VAL A 53 36.18 3.48 -12.95
C VAL A 53 36.64 2.46 -11.92
N HIS A 54 36.25 1.19 -12.10
CA HIS A 54 36.73 0.10 -11.25
C HIS A 54 37.90 -0.61 -11.92
N TYR A 55 38.94 -0.88 -11.15
CA TYR A 55 40.04 -1.74 -11.56
C TYR A 55 39.86 -3.11 -10.94
N ASP A 56 39.73 -4.13 -11.78
CA ASP A 56 39.78 -5.54 -11.39
C ASP A 56 41.10 -6.13 -11.91
N SER A 57 41.85 -6.84 -11.06
CA SER A 57 43.12 -7.48 -11.44
C SER A 57 42.95 -8.56 -12.52
N THR A 58 41.73 -9.08 -12.69
CA THR A 58 41.40 -10.08 -13.71
C THR A 58 40.77 -9.50 -14.98
N HIS A 59 40.00 -8.41 -14.89
CA HIS A 59 39.24 -7.84 -16.02
C HIS A 59 39.72 -6.44 -16.46
N GLY A 60 40.69 -5.85 -15.77
CA GLY A 60 41.22 -4.53 -16.07
C GLY A 60 40.30 -3.38 -15.64
N ILE A 61 40.40 -2.26 -16.36
CA ILE A 61 39.67 -1.02 -16.08
C ILE A 61 38.28 -1.10 -16.73
N SER A 62 37.23 -1.17 -15.91
CA SER A 62 35.84 -1.17 -16.36
C SER A 62 35.10 0.09 -15.92
N PRO A 63 34.48 0.85 -16.84
CA PRO A 63 33.61 1.96 -16.47
C PRO A 63 32.28 1.43 -15.92
N ALA A 64 31.91 1.84 -14.70
CA ALA A 64 30.62 1.57 -14.09
C ALA A 64 29.70 2.79 -14.19
N SER A 65 29.49 3.31 -15.41
CA SER A 65 28.51 4.35 -15.65
C SER A 65 27.19 3.75 -16.11
N TYR A 66 26.09 4.19 -15.50
CA TYR A 66 24.74 3.82 -15.93
C TYR A 66 24.26 4.78 -17.03
N PRO A 67 23.61 4.31 -18.12
CA PRO A 67 23.11 5.20 -19.17
C PRO A 67 22.08 6.21 -18.63
N ILE A 68 22.32 7.50 -18.87
CA ILE A 68 21.52 8.62 -18.33
C ILE A 68 20.03 8.45 -18.67
N ASP A 69 19.71 8.07 -19.91
CA ASP A 69 18.32 7.94 -20.37
C ASP A 69 17.54 6.91 -19.55
N LYS A 70 18.15 5.74 -19.33
CA LYS A 70 17.54 4.66 -18.54
C LYS A 70 17.44 5.05 -17.07
N LEU A 71 18.41 5.82 -16.56
CA LEU A 71 18.42 6.25 -15.15
C LEU A 71 17.26 7.21 -14.91
N ALA A 72 17.07 8.16 -15.82
CA ALA A 72 16.00 9.13 -15.77
C ALA A 72 14.63 8.44 -15.82
N GLU A 73 14.43 7.48 -16.73
CA GLU A 73 13.20 6.67 -16.78
C GLU A 73 12.95 5.98 -15.44
N HIS A 74 13.96 5.32 -14.89
CA HIS A 74 13.82 4.59 -13.63
C HIS A 74 13.52 5.52 -12.44
N ILE A 75 14.17 6.67 -12.35
CA ILE A 75 13.89 7.67 -11.30
C ILE A 75 12.44 8.16 -11.40
N ILE A 76 11.92 8.40 -12.62
CA ILE A 76 10.53 8.80 -12.83
C ILE A 76 9.58 7.70 -12.34
N GLU A 77 9.83 6.44 -12.70
CA GLU A 77 9.04 5.30 -12.23
C GLU A 77 9.02 5.19 -10.70
N GLN A 78 10.18 5.33 -10.04
CA GLN A 78 10.27 5.27 -8.58
C GLN A 78 9.51 6.42 -7.90
N LYS A 79 9.63 7.65 -8.43
CA LYS A 79 8.87 8.81 -7.94
C LYS A 79 7.35 8.61 -8.10
N GLU A 80 6.91 8.05 -9.23
CA GLU A 80 5.52 7.70 -9.43
C GLU A 80 5.04 6.61 -8.48
N ALA A 81 5.83 5.57 -8.27
CA ALA A 81 5.55 4.49 -7.34
C ALA A 81 5.39 5.03 -5.91
N LEU A 82 6.29 5.93 -5.48
CA LEU A 82 6.20 6.62 -4.20
C LEU A 82 4.90 7.43 -4.07
N LYS A 83 4.53 8.19 -5.12
CA LYS A 83 3.29 8.95 -5.15
C LYS A 83 2.05 8.04 -5.05
N ARG A 84 2.06 6.90 -5.74
CA ARG A 84 1.00 5.88 -5.64
C ARG A 84 0.93 5.28 -4.24
N TYR A 85 2.08 5.00 -3.62
CA TYR A 85 2.17 4.47 -2.26
C TYR A 85 1.58 5.45 -1.24
N LYS A 86 2.01 6.72 -1.24
CA LYS A 86 1.47 7.78 -0.36
C LYS A 86 -0.05 7.91 -0.49
N ARG A 87 -0.58 7.86 -1.72
CA ARG A 87 -2.03 7.90 -1.98
C ARG A 87 -2.77 6.68 -1.43
N LYS A 88 -2.14 5.50 -1.43
CA LYS A 88 -2.72 4.25 -0.90
C LYS A 88 -2.77 4.28 0.63
N THR A 89 -1.69 4.72 1.29
CA THR A 89 -1.54 4.62 2.75
C THR A 89 -2.21 5.76 3.52
N SER A 90 -2.27 6.97 2.95
CA SER A 90 -2.95 8.13 3.55
C SER A 90 -4.36 7.84 4.10
N PRO A 91 -5.30 7.23 3.34
CA PRO A 91 -6.64 6.93 3.87
C PRO A 91 -6.61 5.89 4.99
N MET A 92 -5.66 4.95 4.97
CA MET A 92 -5.53 3.93 6.02
C MET A 92 -5.10 4.56 7.34
N ILE A 93 -4.07 5.42 7.31
CA ILE A 93 -3.61 6.18 8.48
C ILE A 93 -4.73 7.09 9.01
N ALA A 94 -5.50 7.73 8.12
CA ALA A 94 -6.63 8.55 8.55
C ALA A 94 -7.71 7.74 9.28
N MET A 95 -8.04 6.53 8.81
CA MET A 95 -8.96 5.63 9.50
C MET A 95 -8.42 5.20 10.86
N PHE A 96 -7.14 4.84 10.91
CA PHE A 96 -6.46 4.46 12.15
C PHE A 96 -6.51 5.58 13.19
N ASN A 97 -6.15 6.81 12.82
CA ASN A 97 -6.20 7.97 13.71
C ASN A 97 -7.62 8.24 14.22
N LYS A 98 -8.63 8.08 13.35
CA LYS A 98 -10.05 8.23 13.73
C LYS A 98 -10.47 7.20 14.76
N VAL A 99 -10.06 5.94 14.60
CA VAL A 99 -10.38 4.87 15.55
C VAL A 99 -9.63 5.08 16.85
N ILE A 100 -8.31 5.34 16.82
CA ILE A 100 -7.52 5.62 18.03
C ILE A 100 -8.10 6.78 18.84
N ALA A 101 -8.67 7.79 18.19
CA ALA A 101 -9.29 8.93 18.87
C ALA A 101 -10.50 8.57 19.75
N THR A 102 -11.08 7.37 19.64
CA THR A 102 -12.18 6.91 20.51
C THR A 102 -11.68 6.09 21.71
N TYR A 103 -10.42 5.66 21.72
CA TYR A 103 -9.85 4.83 22.79
C TYR A 103 -9.42 5.65 24.00
N SER A 104 -9.31 5.00 25.17
CA SER A 104 -8.76 5.60 26.39
C SER A 104 -7.27 5.95 26.22
N LEU A 105 -6.76 6.91 26.99
CA LEU A 105 -5.36 7.34 26.88
C LEU A 105 -4.38 6.18 27.08
N GLU A 106 -4.69 5.28 28.02
CA GLU A 106 -3.85 4.13 28.35
C GLU A 106 -3.82 3.10 27.22
N ASP A 107 -4.97 2.81 26.61
CA ASP A 107 -5.05 1.93 25.44
C ASP A 107 -4.31 2.53 24.24
N ARG A 108 -4.42 3.84 24.02
CA ARG A 108 -3.67 4.52 22.94
C ARG A 108 -2.17 4.36 23.11
N LYS A 109 -1.64 4.56 24.33
CA LYS A 109 -0.20 4.37 24.62
C LYS A 109 0.23 2.94 24.32
N GLN A 110 -0.57 1.95 24.71
CA GLN A 110 -0.28 0.54 24.42
C GLN A 110 -0.29 0.25 22.92
N ILE A 111 -1.29 0.74 22.19
CA ILE A 111 -1.39 0.58 20.74
C ILE A 111 -0.20 1.23 20.03
N ILE A 112 0.15 2.47 20.38
CA ILE A 112 1.30 3.18 19.80
C ILE A 112 2.61 2.44 20.09
N LYS A 113 2.81 1.96 21.32
CA LYS A 113 3.98 1.17 21.71
C LYS A 113 4.08 -0.13 20.90
N TYR A 114 2.96 -0.81 20.70
CA TYR A 114 2.89 -2.01 19.88
C TYR A 114 3.23 -1.73 18.41
N MET A 115 2.69 -0.65 17.83
CA MET A 115 3.00 -0.25 16.45
C MET A 115 4.47 0.06 16.23
N ARG A 116 5.14 0.70 17.21
CA ARG A 116 6.58 0.97 17.15
C ARG A 116 7.45 -0.28 17.25
N THR A 117 6.99 -1.30 17.96
CA THR A 117 7.78 -2.52 18.23
C THR A 117 7.57 -3.62 17.21
N GLY A 118 6.66 -3.44 16.24
CA GLY A 118 6.50 -4.33 15.08
C GLY A 118 6.24 -5.78 15.50
N SER A 119 5.18 -6.01 16.30
CA SER A 119 4.77 -7.31 16.87
C SER A 119 5.65 -7.92 17.96
N LYS A 120 6.79 -7.31 18.32
CA LYS A 120 7.62 -7.83 19.43
C LYS A 120 6.94 -7.70 20.81
N TYR A 121 6.01 -6.75 20.94
CA TYR A 121 5.19 -6.60 22.14
C TYR A 121 3.97 -7.54 22.08
N LYS A 122 3.76 -8.36 23.12
CA LYS A 122 2.70 -9.37 23.17
C LYS A 122 1.33 -8.70 22.98
N ALA A 123 0.51 -9.21 22.06
CA ALA A 123 -0.78 -8.63 21.72
C ALA A 123 -1.68 -8.50 22.96
N CYS A 124 -1.86 -7.27 23.47
CA CYS A 124 -2.83 -6.94 24.49
C CYS A 124 -4.26 -7.02 23.92
N GLY A 125 -5.26 -7.25 24.77
CA GLY A 125 -6.67 -7.26 24.34
C GLY A 125 -7.10 -5.98 23.61
N ALA A 126 -6.45 -4.84 23.89
CA ALA A 126 -6.65 -3.58 23.18
C ALA A 126 -6.36 -3.68 21.66
N ILE A 127 -5.38 -4.48 21.24
CA ILE A 127 -5.03 -4.65 19.81
C ILE A 127 -6.07 -5.52 19.11
N GLN A 128 -6.59 -6.54 19.78
CA GLN A 128 -7.67 -7.38 19.22
C GLN A 128 -8.94 -6.55 19.01
N ARG A 129 -9.33 -5.75 20.00
CA ARG A 129 -10.44 -4.80 19.88
C ARG A 129 -10.22 -3.81 18.74
N LEU A 130 -9.00 -3.28 18.61
CA LEU A 130 -8.64 -2.39 17.52
C LEU A 130 -8.78 -3.05 16.14
N GLN A 131 -8.37 -4.32 16.00
CA GLN A 131 -8.51 -5.07 14.74
C GLN A 131 -9.97 -5.29 14.35
N GLU A 132 -10.84 -5.48 15.34
CA GLU A 132 -12.28 -5.66 15.17
C GLU A 132 -12.97 -4.34 14.82
N ASP A 133 -12.66 -3.25 15.54
CA ASP A 133 -13.24 -1.92 15.31
C ASP A 133 -12.83 -1.29 13.98
N LEU A 134 -11.59 -1.54 13.57
CA LEU A 134 -11.04 -1.00 12.33
C LEU A 134 -11.58 -1.74 11.10
N TYR A 135 -11.94 -3.03 11.24
CA TYR A 135 -12.44 -3.86 10.15
C TYR A 135 -13.68 -3.31 9.41
N PRO A 136 -14.79 -2.95 10.08
CA PRO A 136 -16.00 -2.47 9.38
C PRO A 136 -15.74 -1.17 8.62
N ILE A 137 -14.92 -0.26 9.18
CA ILE A 137 -14.54 1.00 8.54
C ILE A 137 -13.72 0.72 7.27
N TYR A 138 -12.70 -0.12 7.40
CA TYR A 138 -11.86 -0.53 6.28
C TYR A 138 -12.68 -1.24 5.19
N TYR A 139 -13.54 -2.17 5.57
CA TYR A 139 -14.37 -2.92 4.63
C TYR A 139 -15.31 -2.01 3.84
N LYS A 140 -16.00 -1.08 4.51
CA LYS A 140 -16.87 -0.08 3.87
C LYS A 140 -16.10 0.76 2.86
N TRP A 141 -14.90 1.23 3.24
CA TRP A 141 -14.03 1.97 2.33
C TRP A 141 -13.60 1.13 1.12
N ARG A 142 -13.18 -0.11 1.34
CA ARG A 142 -12.74 -1.03 0.28
C ARG A 142 -13.84 -1.28 -0.75
N VAL A 143 -15.07 -1.53 -0.28
CA VAL A 143 -16.25 -1.70 -1.14
C VAL A 143 -16.55 -0.43 -1.93
N ALA A 144 -16.50 0.74 -1.29
CA ALA A 144 -16.69 2.02 -1.98
C ALA A 144 -15.65 2.25 -3.08
N CYS A 145 -14.37 1.97 -2.81
CA CYS A 145 -13.31 2.03 -3.81
C CYS A 145 -13.55 1.07 -4.98
N GLN A 146 -13.99 -0.16 -4.71
CA GLN A 146 -14.32 -1.13 -5.74
C GLN A 146 -15.49 -0.66 -6.61
N ASN A 147 -16.54 -0.11 -6.01
CA ASN A 147 -17.70 0.43 -6.72
C ASN A 147 -17.32 1.62 -7.61
N ARG A 148 -16.48 2.54 -7.13
CA ARG A 148 -15.94 3.65 -7.94
C ARG A 148 -15.19 3.15 -9.17
N ARG A 149 -14.37 2.10 -9.02
CA ARG A 149 -13.64 1.49 -10.16
C ARG A 149 -14.60 0.84 -11.16
N LYS A 150 -15.65 0.16 -10.68
CA LYS A 150 -16.69 -0.42 -11.55
C LYS A 150 -17.43 0.67 -12.33
N LEU A 151 -17.80 1.76 -11.67
CA LEU A 151 -18.48 2.89 -12.31
C LEU A 151 -17.63 3.53 -13.41
N LYS A 152 -16.37 3.83 -13.11
CA LYS A 152 -15.43 4.38 -14.11
C LYS A 152 -15.31 3.48 -15.35
N ARG A 153 -15.21 2.16 -15.17
CA ARG A 153 -15.17 1.21 -16.29
C ARG A 153 -16.45 1.23 -17.13
N LEU A 154 -17.62 1.46 -16.51
CA LEU A 154 -18.88 1.57 -17.24
C LEU A 154 -18.93 2.88 -18.04
N GLU A 155 -18.46 3.99 -17.47
CA GLU A 155 -18.33 5.28 -18.16
C GLU A 155 -17.37 5.18 -19.35
N ASP A 156 -16.21 4.56 -19.16
CA ASP A 156 -15.23 4.31 -20.22
C ASP A 156 -15.82 3.45 -21.36
N ARG A 157 -16.68 2.48 -21.03
CA ARG A 157 -17.40 1.67 -22.04
C ARG A 157 -18.43 2.49 -22.79
N ARG A 158 -19.20 3.34 -22.09
CA ARG A 158 -20.22 4.22 -22.69
C ARG A 158 -19.59 5.22 -23.65
N THR A 159 -18.51 5.87 -23.23
CA THR A 159 -17.77 6.86 -24.06
C THR A 159 -17.15 6.21 -25.29
N ARG A 160 -16.60 5.00 -25.18
CA ARG A 160 -16.13 4.24 -26.35
C ARG A 160 -17.28 3.91 -27.31
N ALA A 161 -18.41 3.43 -26.80
CA ALA A 161 -19.57 3.11 -27.62
C ALA A 161 -20.15 4.34 -28.33
N SER A 162 -20.20 5.52 -27.68
CA SER A 162 -20.66 6.75 -28.32
C SER A 162 -19.73 7.22 -29.43
N LYS A 163 -18.40 7.13 -29.21
CA LYS A 163 -17.41 7.45 -30.25
C LYS A 163 -17.58 6.54 -31.47
N ILE A 164 -17.72 5.24 -31.28
CA ILE A 164 -17.93 4.29 -32.40
C ILE A 164 -19.17 4.67 -33.22
N LYS A 165 -20.28 5.02 -32.57
CA LYS A 165 -21.50 5.45 -33.26
C LYS A 165 -21.30 6.73 -34.09
N GLN A 166 -20.47 7.67 -33.63
CA GLN A 166 -20.18 8.90 -34.36
C GLN A 166 -19.35 8.67 -35.63
N TYR A 167 -18.48 7.65 -35.66
CA TYR A 167 -17.68 7.31 -36.85
C TYR A 167 -18.36 6.33 -37.82
N SER A 168 -19.58 5.87 -37.50
CA SER A 168 -20.34 4.92 -38.32
C SER A 168 -21.39 5.60 -39.22
N HIS A 169 -21.40 6.94 -39.25
CA HIS A 169 -22.17 7.81 -40.14
C HIS A 169 -21.19 8.67 -40.94
#